data_AF-A0A835U0F1-F1
#
_entry.id   AF-A0A835U0F1-F1
#
_cell.length_a   1.000
_cell.length_b   1.000
_cell.length_c   1.000
_cell.angle_alpha   90.00
_cell.angle_beta   90.00
_cell.angle_gamma   90.00
#
_symmetry.space_group_name_H-M   'P 1'
#
loop_
_entity.id
_entity.type
_entity.pdbx_description
1 polymer ?
#
loop_
_entity_poly.entity_id
_entity_poly.type
_entity_poly.pdbx_seq_one_letter_code
_entity_poly.pdbx_strand_id
1 'polypeptide(L)' 'MNALQDELRNQGVVVLGFPSNQFGKQEPGQNSEILPALKYVQPGNGFVPNFQLFQKGDVNGAKEQKIFTFL' A
#
# COMPACT_ATOMS: atom_id res chain seq x y z
N MET A 1 -1.70 -9.28 4.97
CA MET A 1 -0.62 -8.39 5.44
C MET A 1 -0.78 -7.98 6.89
N ASN A 2 -1.95 -7.55 7.38
CA ASN A 2 -2.10 -7.22 8.81
C ASN A 2 -1.68 -8.35 9.76
N ALA A 3 -2.19 -9.57 9.54
CA ALA A 3 -1.82 -10.74 10.35
C ALA A 3 -0.29 -10.99 10.36
N LEU A 4 0.37 -10.92 9.20
CA LEU A 4 1.82 -11.07 9.08
C LEU A 4 2.58 -10.00 9.89
N GLN A 5 2.16 -8.73 9.78
CA GLN A 5 2.75 -7.64 10.54
C GLN A 5 2.56 -7.85 12.04
N ASP A 6 1.40 -8.33 12.49
CA ASP A 6 1.14 -8.58 13.91
C ASP A 6 1.97 -9.75 14.46
N GLU A 7 2.04 -10.86 13.73
CA GLU A 7 2.74 -12.08 14.17
C GLU A 7 4.26 -11.91 14.18
N LEU A 8 4.82 -11.20 13.19
CA LEU A 8 6.27 -11.14 12.98
C LEU A 8 6.91 -9.82 13.37
N ARG A 9 6.16 -8.81 13.85
CA ARG A 9 6.77 -7.52 14.28
C ARG A 9 7.87 -7.72 15.32
N ASN A 10 7.68 -8.66 16.25
CA ASN A 10 8.64 -8.92 17.33
C ASN A 10 9.90 -9.65 16.84
N GLN A 11 9.85 -10.18 15.62
CA GLN A 11 10.96 -10.84 14.94
C GLN A 11 11.69 -9.89 13.97
N GLY A 12 11.35 -8.59 13.99
CA GLY A 12 11.97 -7.56 13.16
C GLY A 12 11.37 -7.41 11.76
N VAL A 13 10.24 -8.07 11.46
CA VAL A 13 9.56 -7.92 10.17
C VAL A 13 8.73 -6.64 10.16
N VAL A 14 8.92 -5.83 9.10
CA VAL A 14 8.17 -4.60 8.85
C VAL A 14 7.59 -4.65 7.44
N VAL A 15 6.27 -4.48 7.34
CA VAL A 15 5.55 -4.40 6.07
C VAL A 15 5.47 -2.94 5.63
N LEU A 16 5.76 -2.69 4.36
CA LEU A 16 5.67 -1.38 3.72
C LEU A 16 4.80 -1.51 2.47
N GLY A 17 3.80 -0.65 2.32
CA GLY A 17 2.92 -0.65 1.15
C GLY A 17 3.07 0.60 0.30
N PHE A 18 3.21 0.40 -1.01
CA PHE A 18 3.32 1.46 -2.02
C PHE A 18 2.14 1.35 -2.99
N PRO A 19 1.11 2.20 -2.86
CA PRO A 19 -0.01 2.18 -3.79
C PRO A 19 0.45 2.48 -5.22
N SER A 20 -0.10 1.79 -6.22
CA SER A 20 0.21 2.03 -7.63
C SER A 20 -1.01 1.81 -8.52
N ASN A 21 -1.18 2.69 -9.50
CA ASN A 21 -2.32 2.64 -10.43
C ASN A 21 -1.95 2.06 -11.80
N GLN A 22 -0.74 1.54 -11.98
CA GLN A 22 -0.23 1.08 -13.28
C GLN A 22 -0.85 -0.25 -13.74
N PHE A 23 -1.49 -0.99 -12.83
CA PHE A 23 -2.05 -2.32 -13.10
C PHE A 23 -3.58 -2.25 -13.15
N GLY A 24 -4.15 -2.31 -14.37
CA GLY A 24 -5.60 -2.31 -14.56
C GLY A 24 -6.32 -1.08 -14.01
N LYS A 25 -5.60 0.00 -13.67
CA LYS A 25 -6.11 1.21 -13.02
C LYS A 25 -6.91 0.94 -11.72
N GLN A 26 -6.45 -0.03 -10.92
CA GLN A 26 -7.16 -0.48 -9.71
C GLN A 26 -6.99 0.44 -8.50
N GLU A 27 -6.09 1.42 -8.56
CA GLU A 27 -5.87 2.42 -7.51
C GLU A 27 -6.19 3.85 -8.03
N PRO A 28 -7.44 4.12 -8.44
CA PRO A 28 -7.79 5.39 -9.10
C PRO A 28 -7.77 6.57 -8.12
N GLY A 29 -8.05 6.35 -6.83
CA GLY A 29 -8.19 7.39 -5.82
C GLY A 29 -6.90 8.17 -5.54
N GLN A 30 -7.04 9.43 -5.13
CA GLN A 30 -5.94 10.26 -4.65
C GLN A 30 -5.38 9.72 -3.32
N ASN A 31 -4.18 10.15 -2.93
CA ASN A 31 -3.54 9.72 -1.69
C ASN A 31 -4.45 9.83 -0.45
N SER A 32 -5.28 10.88 -0.38
CA SER A 32 -6.25 11.10 0.71
C SER A 32 -7.43 10.14 0.70
N GLU A 33 -7.71 9.46 -0.41
CA GLU A 33 -8.87 8.60 -0.61
C GLU A 33 -8.55 7.11 -0.38
N ILE A 34 -7.28 6.73 -0.42
CA ILE A 34 -6.83 5.32 -0.30
C ILE A 34 -7.26 4.72 1.04
N LEU A 35 -6.94 5.39 2.17
CA LEU A 35 -7.32 4.90 3.50
C LEU A 35 -8.85 4.84 3.70
N PRO A 36 -9.63 5.87 3.33
CA PRO A 36 -11.08 5.77 3.32
C PRO A 36 -11.62 4.62 2.46
N ALA A 37 -11.07 4.40 1.26
CA ALA A 37 -11.49 3.31 0.39
C ALA A 37 -11.28 1.94 1.03
N LEU A 38 -10.11 1.73 1.64
CA LEU A 38 -9.80 0.50 2.39
C LEU A 38 -10.75 0.30 3.58
N LYS A 39 -11.09 1.39 4.29
CA LYS A 39 -11.92 1.35 5.49
C LYS A 39 -13.40 1.14 5.23
N TYR A 40 -13.93 1.74 4.16
CA TYR A 40 -15.37 1.83 3.94
C TYR A 40 -15.87 1.10 2.68
N VAL A 41 -15.00 0.85 1.69
CA VAL A 41 -15.42 0.30 0.40
C VAL A 41 -14.91 -1.14 0.25
N GLN A 42 -13.60 -1.31 0.14
CA GLN A 42 -12.96 -2.61 -0.02
C GLN A 42 -11.52 -2.54 0.52
N PRO A 43 -11.14 -3.36 1.51
CA PRO A 43 -11.90 -4.45 2.13
C PRO A 43 -13.19 -4.02 2.86
N GLY A 44 -13.30 -2.76 3.26
CA GLY A 44 -14.48 -2.24 3.96
C GLY A 44 -14.52 -2.69 5.43
N ASN A 45 -15.72 -2.65 6.04
CA ASN A 45 -15.96 -3.11 7.41
C ASN A 45 -15.04 -2.51 8.48
N GLY A 46 -14.61 -1.26 8.31
CA GLY A 46 -13.73 -0.59 9.26
C GLY A 46 -12.28 -1.06 9.20
N PHE A 47 -11.88 -1.76 8.15
CA PHE A 47 -10.50 -2.22 7.96
C PHE A 47 -9.50 -1.05 7.96
N VAL A 48 -8.43 -1.18 8.73
CA VAL A 48 -7.32 -0.22 8.75
C VAL A 48 -6.01 -1.01 8.66
N PRO A 49 -5.13 -0.72 7.69
CA PRO A 49 -3.79 -1.30 7.65
C PRO A 49 -3.02 -1.00 8.93
N ASN A 50 -2.37 -2.01 9.53
CA ASN A 50 -1.49 -1.85 10.70
C ASN A 50 -0.01 -1.64 10.31
N PHE A 51 0.23 -1.28 9.06
CA PHE A 51 1.55 -1.10 8.46
C PHE A 51 1.58 0.21 7.65
N GLN A 52 2.78 0.72 7.37
CA GLN A 52 2.96 2.01 6.70
C GLN A 52 2.55 1.92 5.24
N LEU A 53 1.65 2.81 4.82
CA LEU A 53 1.38 3.11 3.41
C LEU A 53 2.08 4.40 3.00
N PHE A 54 2.75 4.37 1.86
CA PHE A 54 3.38 5.55 1.25
C PHE A 54 2.45 6.22 0.25
N GLN A 55 2.90 7.35 -0.30
CA GLN A 55 2.19 8.02 -1.38
C GLN A 55 2.15 7.13 -2.63
N LYS A 56 1.03 7.20 -3.35
CA LYS A 56 0.84 6.54 -4.63
C LYS A 56 1.88 7.01 -5.64
N GLY A 57 2.46 6.07 -6.37
CA GLY A 57 3.46 6.35 -7.39
C GLY A 57 3.57 5.25 -8.43
N ASP A 58 4.43 5.50 -9.41
CA ASP A 58 4.78 4.52 -10.42
C ASP A 58 5.82 3.55 -9.84
N VAL A 59 5.68 2.28 -10.20
CA VAL A 59 6.62 1.20 -9.85
C VAL A 59 7.37 0.66 -11.06
N ASN A 60 6.91 1.00 -12.27
CA ASN A 60 7.54 0.65 -13.54
C ASN A 60 7.69 1.89 -14.44
N GLY A 61 8.73 1.88 -15.28
CA GLY A 61 8.93 2.82 -16.37
C GLY A 61 9.70 4.08 -15.96
N ALA A 62 9.79 5.05 -16.87
CA ALA A 62 10.70 6.19 -16.71
C ALA A 62 10.46 7.07 -15.46
N LYS A 63 9.26 7.01 -14.87
CA LYS A 63 8.85 7.77 -13.68
C LYS A 63 8.76 6.92 -12.41
N GLU A 64 9.21 5.66 -12.46
CA GLU A 64 9.16 4.77 -11.29
C GLU A 64 9.96 5.33 -10.11
N GLN A 65 9.48 5.04 -8.90
CA GLN A 65 10.20 5.39 -7.69
C GLN A 65 11.51 4.60 -7.64
N LYS A 66 12.62 5.27 -7.30
CA LYS A 66 13.97 4.70 -7.37
C LYS A 66 14.17 3.43 -6.54
N ILE A 67 13.38 3.24 -5.49
CA ILE A 67 13.38 2.01 -4.70
C ILE A 67 13.00 0.79 -5.55
N PHE A 68 12.03 0.92 -6.47
CA PHE A 68 11.60 -0.17 -7.34
C PHE A 68 12.56 -0.42 -8.51
N THR A 69 13.35 0.57 -8.93
CA THR A 69 14.46 0.32 -9.86
C THR A 69 15.57 -0.52 -9.22
N PHE A 70 15.77 -0.34 -7.91
CA PHE A 70 16.82 -1.02 -7.17
C PHE A 70 16.46 -2.47 -6.79
N LEU A 71 15.18 -2.72 -6.48
CA LEU A 71 14.63 -4.03 -6.13
C LEU A 71 14.52 -4.95 -7.34
#